data_AF-A0A2M7T7L2-F1
#
_entry.id   AF-A0A2M7T7L2-F1
#
_cell.length_a   1.000
_cell.length_b   1.000
_cell.length_c   1.000
_cell.angle_alpha   90.00
_cell.angle_beta   90.00
_cell.angle_gamma   90.00
#
_symmetry.space_group_name_H-M   'P 1'
#
loop_
_entity.id
_entity.type
_entity.pdbx_description
1 polymer ?
#
loop_
_entity_poly.entity_id
_entity_poly.type
_entity_poly.pdbx_seq_one_letter_code
_entity_poly.pdbx_strand_id
1 'polypeptide(L)'
;MKRDRFIGILVLAALLILIVPTTAYANSAYLGSSGVPIKPQDSSDIELEKQVMQIWLRNGFAEVENVYQFHNAGQEQEFVMGVPEDINSKSALKYGIFNFKAYVDGNEVDTRNVKTTDQKIGNMYGNINWYVHNVLLIKDQRRVVVHRYWIRMMPWSNKIVIPLDPGSTWKGSIGEATYVVRLMGDLNERALVYPQGFGEFTGKFAVLPIGFTSGKDQLTWGFTNYVPHGNMEIGIFPDKDYHFIQSIRVSGIHEDNGNQWGPKNLVDGDPTTAWGVGGPGKDSWAIFFFEKKKWVREFRIIPGYGTLGSMYKTYNRPRKITLRFSDGTSQRFELKDELQMQYLPLKPVETKYIKLDIDSVYKGIYPDVNYISEVEIGELSSNSKFDPSNWKIGLNQVDVMNLRSRYSTTDLITIAATATVFLFIGWQVVVGIRMRVKKNKQSPI
;
A
#
# COMPACT_ATOMS: atom_id res chain seq x y z
N MET A 1 13.28 3.67 -65.64
CA MET A 1 12.83 2.46 -64.92
C MET A 1 13.51 2.19 -63.55
N LYS A 2 14.61 2.87 -63.16
CA LYS A 2 15.27 2.66 -61.84
C LYS A 2 14.95 3.70 -60.76
N ARG A 3 14.55 4.93 -61.12
CA ARG A 3 14.30 6.02 -60.16
C ARG A 3 12.94 5.90 -59.46
N ASP A 4 11.91 5.50 -60.18
CA ASP A 4 10.54 5.40 -59.64
C ASP A 4 10.36 4.21 -58.70
N ARG A 5 11.13 3.12 -58.91
CA ARG A 5 11.21 2.00 -57.97
C ARG A 5 11.92 2.36 -56.67
N PHE A 6 12.89 3.28 -56.71
CA PHE A 6 13.64 3.71 -55.52
C PHE A 6 12.80 4.65 -54.64
N ILE A 7 12.03 5.55 -55.24
CA ILE A 7 11.09 6.42 -54.53
C ILE A 7 9.94 5.60 -53.93
N GLY A 8 9.42 4.60 -54.67
CA GLY A 8 8.38 3.70 -54.15
C GLY A 8 8.84 2.90 -52.93
N ILE A 9 10.09 2.42 -52.91
CA ILE A 9 10.67 1.68 -51.77
C ILE A 9 10.89 2.60 -50.57
N LEU A 10 11.33 3.85 -50.77
CA LEU A 10 11.51 4.83 -49.69
C LEU A 10 10.18 5.25 -49.06
N VAL A 11 9.11 5.40 -49.85
CA VAL A 11 7.77 5.71 -49.34
C VAL A 11 7.16 4.52 -48.59
N LEU A 12 7.37 3.28 -49.08
CA LEU A 12 6.93 2.07 -48.36
C LEU A 12 7.71 1.88 -47.04
N ALA A 13 9.01 2.17 -47.01
CA ALA A 13 9.81 2.11 -45.80
C ALA A 13 9.40 3.19 -44.78
N ALA A 14 9.09 4.41 -45.23
CA ALA A 14 8.57 5.47 -44.36
C ALA A 14 7.17 5.14 -43.80
N LEU A 15 6.31 4.49 -44.59
CA LEU A 15 5.00 3.99 -44.12
C LEU A 15 5.14 2.80 -43.17
N LEU A 16 6.12 1.91 -43.35
CA LEU A 16 6.40 0.82 -42.40
C LEU A 16 7.00 1.33 -41.08
N ILE A 17 7.76 2.43 -41.10
CA ILE A 17 8.25 3.10 -39.88
C ILE A 17 7.10 3.79 -39.12
N LEU A 18 6.03 4.20 -39.82
CA LEU A 18 4.80 4.74 -39.21
C LEU A 18 3.81 3.66 -38.72
N ILE A 19 4.03 2.39 -39.07
CA ILE A 19 3.24 1.23 -38.58
C ILE A 19 4.08 0.37 -37.61
N VAL A 20 5.12 0.95 -37.00
CA VAL A 20 5.57 0.41 -35.72
C VAL A 20 4.52 0.91 -34.72
N PRO A 21 3.61 0.06 -34.20
CA PRO A 21 2.92 0.44 -32.99
C PRO A 21 4.04 0.74 -32.01
N THR A 22 4.19 2.02 -31.65
CA THR A 22 4.89 2.33 -30.42
C THR A 22 4.06 1.64 -29.36
N THR A 23 4.40 0.38 -29.06
CA THR A 23 4.10 -0.22 -27.78
C THR A 23 4.92 0.63 -26.83
N ALA A 24 4.37 1.80 -26.47
CA ALA A 24 4.66 2.41 -25.20
C ALA A 24 4.35 1.27 -24.22
N TYR A 25 5.40 0.61 -23.76
CA TYR A 25 5.33 -0.27 -22.62
C TYR A 25 4.89 0.62 -21.46
N ALA A 26 3.58 0.82 -21.33
CA ALA A 26 2.99 1.43 -20.17
C ALA A 26 3.17 0.40 -19.05
N ASN A 27 4.31 0.48 -18.37
CA ASN A 27 4.57 -0.27 -17.16
C ASN A 27 3.45 0.14 -16.19
N SER A 28 2.47 -0.73 -16.02
CA SER A 28 1.25 -0.41 -15.30
C SER A 28 1.48 -0.55 -13.80
N ALA A 29 0.99 0.41 -12.99
CA ALA A 29 0.99 0.24 -11.54
C ALA A 29 -0.17 -0.70 -11.16
N TYR A 30 0.17 -1.90 -10.69
CA TYR A 30 -0.81 -2.86 -10.18
C TYR A 30 -1.31 -2.39 -8.83
N LEU A 31 -2.57 -1.94 -8.75
CA LEU A 31 -3.12 -1.39 -7.50
C LEU A 31 -3.73 -2.43 -6.55
N GLY A 32 -3.66 -3.71 -6.91
CA GLY A 32 -4.41 -4.77 -6.25
C GLY A 32 -5.45 -5.39 -7.18
N SER A 33 -6.25 -6.28 -6.62
CA SER A 33 -7.32 -7.01 -7.33
C SER A 33 -8.50 -7.27 -6.39
N SER A 34 -9.51 -8.00 -6.84
CA SER A 34 -10.70 -8.42 -6.07
C SER A 34 -10.43 -9.37 -4.89
N GLY A 35 -9.26 -9.29 -4.26
CA GLY A 35 -8.84 -10.14 -3.14
C GLY A 35 -8.55 -11.54 -3.64
N VAL A 36 -7.27 -11.92 -3.66
CA VAL A 36 -6.87 -13.23 -4.19
C VAL A 36 -6.46 -14.13 -3.02
N PRO A 37 -7.04 -15.32 -2.88
CA PRO A 37 -6.42 -16.33 -2.04
C PRO A 37 -5.09 -16.73 -2.69
N ILE A 38 -4.04 -17.00 -1.90
CA ILE A 38 -2.75 -17.46 -2.44
C ILE A 38 -2.93 -18.73 -3.29
N LYS A 39 -3.93 -19.54 -2.97
CA LYS A 39 -4.31 -20.76 -3.70
C LYS A 39 -5.80 -20.70 -4.08
N PRO A 40 -6.12 -20.39 -5.36
CA PRO A 40 -7.49 -20.26 -5.86
C PRO A 40 -8.43 -21.45 -5.58
N GLN A 41 -7.90 -22.67 -5.56
CA GLN A 41 -8.71 -23.90 -5.49
C GLN A 41 -9.34 -24.16 -4.10
N ASP A 42 -8.92 -23.45 -3.05
CA ASP A 42 -9.35 -23.72 -1.67
C ASP A 42 -10.68 -23.04 -1.30
N SER A 43 -11.36 -22.37 -2.26
CA SER A 43 -12.51 -21.49 -1.98
C SER A 43 -13.82 -21.86 -2.70
N SER A 44 -13.97 -23.12 -3.13
CA SER A 44 -15.12 -23.58 -3.93
C SER A 44 -16.50 -23.36 -3.27
N ASP A 45 -16.54 -23.16 -1.96
CA ASP A 45 -17.77 -22.92 -1.19
C ASP A 45 -17.92 -21.48 -0.68
N ILE A 46 -16.91 -20.63 -0.92
CA ILE A 46 -16.86 -19.25 -0.43
C ILE A 46 -17.27 -18.29 -1.56
N GLU A 47 -18.33 -17.54 -1.31
CA GLU A 47 -18.88 -16.54 -2.22
C GLU A 47 -18.42 -15.15 -1.79
N LEU A 48 -17.95 -14.34 -2.74
CA LEU A 48 -17.69 -12.91 -2.54
C LEU A 48 -19.00 -12.14 -2.80
N GLU A 49 -19.81 -11.98 -1.76
CA GLU A 49 -21.12 -11.31 -1.85
C GLU A 49 -20.97 -9.82 -2.17
N LYS A 50 -19.95 -9.16 -1.62
CA LYS A 50 -19.73 -7.73 -1.82
C LYS A 50 -18.27 -7.33 -1.86
N GLN A 51 -17.94 -6.39 -2.73
CA GLN A 51 -16.63 -5.72 -2.79
C GLN A 51 -16.80 -4.21 -2.90
N VAL A 52 -16.01 -3.45 -2.13
CA VAL A 52 -15.85 -2.00 -2.32
C VAL A 52 -14.38 -1.64 -2.31
N MET A 53 -13.86 -1.21 -3.46
CA MET A 53 -12.50 -0.69 -3.57
C MET A 53 -12.53 0.83 -3.69
N GLN A 54 -11.86 1.53 -2.77
CA GLN A 54 -11.63 2.96 -2.83
C GLN A 54 -10.16 3.23 -3.08
N ILE A 55 -9.89 4.11 -4.03
CA ILE A 55 -8.55 4.52 -4.43
C ILE A 55 -8.47 6.04 -4.28
N TRP A 56 -7.59 6.54 -3.43
CA TRP A 56 -7.25 7.96 -3.38
C TRP A 56 -5.99 8.18 -4.21
N LEU A 57 -6.22 8.64 -5.43
CA LEU A 57 -5.20 8.78 -6.45
C LEU A 57 -4.56 10.16 -6.43
N ARG A 58 -3.23 10.20 -6.43
CA ARG A 58 -2.41 11.41 -6.46
C ARG A 58 -1.25 11.24 -7.45
N ASN A 59 -0.56 12.34 -7.73
CA ASN A 59 0.56 12.29 -8.68
C ASN A 59 1.69 11.40 -8.14
N GLY A 60 1.92 10.26 -8.79
CA GLY A 60 2.97 9.31 -8.41
C GLY A 60 2.59 8.29 -7.34
N PHE A 61 1.36 8.28 -6.81
CA PHE A 61 0.97 7.34 -5.77
C PHE A 61 -0.55 7.16 -5.61
N ALA A 62 -0.93 6.02 -5.05
CA ALA A 62 -2.32 5.67 -4.78
C ALA A 62 -2.44 5.05 -3.39
N GLU A 63 -3.39 5.54 -2.59
CA GLU A 63 -3.83 4.87 -1.37
C GLU A 63 -5.06 4.03 -1.69
N VAL A 64 -5.08 2.79 -1.20
CA VAL A 64 -6.11 1.79 -1.53
C VAL A 64 -6.73 1.25 -0.25
N GLU A 65 -8.05 1.24 -0.22
CA GLU A 65 -8.85 0.49 0.73
C GLU A 65 -9.75 -0.45 -0.05
N ASN A 66 -9.63 -1.77 0.18
CA ASN A 66 -10.51 -2.75 -0.43
C ASN A 66 -11.26 -3.51 0.67
N VAL A 67 -12.59 -3.48 0.59
CA VAL A 67 -13.51 -4.14 1.51
C VAL A 67 -14.14 -5.32 0.80
N TYR A 68 -14.15 -6.47 1.46
CA TYR A 68 -14.75 -7.71 0.96
C TYR A 68 -15.76 -8.21 2.00
N GLN A 69 -16.91 -8.67 1.53
CA GLN A 69 -17.87 -9.44 2.31
C GLN A 69 -17.95 -10.84 1.73
N PHE A 70 -17.53 -11.81 2.53
CA PHE A 70 -17.55 -13.22 2.16
C PHE A 70 -18.70 -13.95 2.85
N HIS A 71 -19.20 -14.99 2.21
CA HIS A 71 -20.12 -15.97 2.77
C HIS A 71 -19.60 -17.38 2.48
N ASN A 72 -19.48 -18.23 3.50
CA ASN A 72 -19.11 -19.63 3.32
C ASN A 72 -20.34 -20.52 3.42
N ALA A 73 -20.81 -21.06 2.29
CA ALA A 73 -21.94 -21.99 2.25
C ALA A 73 -21.55 -23.46 2.54
N GLY A 74 -20.25 -23.73 2.68
CA GLY A 74 -19.66 -25.05 2.84
C GLY A 74 -19.27 -25.37 4.28
N GLN A 75 -18.30 -26.27 4.44
CA GLN A 75 -17.72 -26.57 5.76
C GLN A 75 -16.75 -25.47 6.19
N GLU A 76 -16.32 -25.49 7.46
CA GLU A 76 -15.29 -24.59 7.96
C GLU A 76 -14.04 -24.62 7.07
N GLN A 77 -13.57 -23.43 6.68
CA GLN A 77 -12.41 -23.25 5.80
C GLN A 77 -11.51 -22.14 6.34
N GLU A 78 -10.21 -22.42 6.43
CA GLU A 78 -9.17 -21.40 6.64
C GLU A 78 -8.42 -21.19 5.33
N PHE A 79 -8.26 -19.93 4.94
CA PHE A 79 -7.50 -19.56 3.75
C PHE A 79 -6.58 -18.38 4.02
N VAL A 80 -5.55 -18.27 3.19
CA VAL A 80 -4.59 -17.16 3.21
C VAL A 80 -4.91 -16.23 2.06
N MET A 81 -5.20 -14.97 2.37
CA MET A 81 -5.46 -13.94 1.36
C MET A 81 -4.52 -12.75 1.54
N GLY A 82 -4.33 -12.00 0.47
CA GLY A 82 -3.43 -10.87 0.48
C GLY A 82 -3.39 -10.12 -0.83
N VAL A 83 -2.40 -9.25 -0.94
CA VAL A 83 -2.15 -8.47 -2.15
C VAL A 83 -0.78 -8.87 -2.69
N PRO A 84 -0.70 -9.27 -3.99
CA PRO A 84 0.56 -9.58 -4.61
C PRO A 84 1.32 -8.29 -4.96
N GLU A 85 2.63 -8.31 -4.74
CA GLU A 85 3.58 -7.31 -5.16
C GLU A 85 4.49 -7.93 -6.22
N ASP A 86 4.35 -7.48 -7.46
CA ASP A 86 5.34 -7.76 -8.51
C ASP A 86 6.50 -6.81 -8.29
N ILE A 87 7.66 -7.32 -7.85
CA ILE A 87 8.94 -6.63 -7.93
C ILE A 87 10.11 -7.53 -7.46
N ASN A 88 11.25 -7.37 -8.15
CA ASN A 88 12.58 -7.72 -7.65
C ASN A 88 13.00 -6.77 -6.52
N SER A 89 13.36 -7.30 -5.33
CA SER A 89 13.59 -6.59 -4.05
C SER A 89 14.22 -5.18 -4.06
N LYS A 90 15.05 -4.81 -5.05
CA LYS A 90 15.62 -3.47 -5.21
C LYS A 90 14.59 -2.39 -5.60
N SER A 91 13.55 -2.75 -6.34
CA SER A 91 12.51 -1.79 -6.76
C SER A 91 11.36 -1.68 -5.75
N ALA A 92 11.32 -2.51 -4.71
CA ALA A 92 10.17 -2.58 -3.78
C ALA A 92 10.12 -1.35 -2.88
N LEU A 93 11.30 -0.89 -2.44
CA LEU A 93 11.45 0.37 -1.71
C LEU A 93 11.06 1.59 -2.56
N LYS A 94 11.00 1.45 -3.89
CA LYS A 94 10.72 2.54 -4.81
C LYS A 94 9.30 2.52 -5.39
N TYR A 95 8.76 1.34 -5.68
CA TYR A 95 7.51 1.14 -6.44
C TYR A 95 6.61 0.01 -5.90
N GLY A 96 6.82 -0.41 -4.65
CA GLY A 96 6.09 -1.52 -4.02
C GLY A 96 4.79 -1.12 -3.31
N ILE A 97 4.24 -2.09 -2.58
CA ILE A 97 3.16 -1.95 -1.62
C ILE A 97 3.77 -1.52 -0.28
N PHE A 98 3.16 -0.52 0.34
CA PHE A 98 3.61 0.02 1.60
C PHE A 98 2.47 0.03 2.62
N ASN A 99 2.83 -0.14 3.90
CA ASN A 99 1.92 -0.10 5.05
C ASN A 99 0.67 -1.01 4.88
N PHE A 100 0.88 -2.23 4.40
CA PHE A 100 -0.20 -3.19 4.28
C PHE A 100 -0.76 -3.56 5.65
N LYS A 101 -2.04 -3.26 5.86
CA LYS A 101 -2.83 -3.61 7.04
C LYS A 101 -4.05 -4.39 6.61
N ALA A 102 -4.40 -5.39 7.40
CA ALA A 102 -5.60 -6.19 7.21
C ALA A 102 -6.49 -6.13 8.45
N TYR A 103 -7.79 -6.17 8.23
CA TYR A 103 -8.79 -6.21 9.28
C TYR A 103 -9.81 -7.28 8.97
N VAL A 104 -10.30 -7.94 10.02
CA VAL A 104 -11.38 -8.92 9.94
C VAL A 104 -12.45 -8.53 10.96
N ASP A 105 -13.66 -8.28 10.48
CA ASP A 105 -14.82 -7.82 11.26
C ASP A 105 -14.51 -6.58 12.12
N GLY A 106 -13.65 -5.70 11.61
CA GLY A 106 -13.21 -4.46 12.25
C GLY A 106 -11.99 -4.59 13.15
N ASN A 107 -11.49 -5.80 13.41
CA ASN A 107 -10.29 -6.00 14.21
C ASN A 107 -9.04 -6.12 13.32
N GLU A 108 -7.98 -5.38 13.62
CA GLU A 108 -6.69 -5.52 12.93
C GLU A 108 -6.13 -6.92 13.17
N VAL A 109 -5.60 -7.55 12.13
CA VAL A 109 -5.00 -8.91 12.19
C VAL A 109 -3.53 -8.87 11.80
N ASP A 110 -2.77 -9.84 12.31
CA ASP A 110 -1.35 -9.97 11.98
C ASP A 110 -1.17 -10.24 10.48
N THR A 111 -0.26 -9.47 9.87
CA THR A 111 0.13 -9.62 8.47
C THR A 111 1.56 -10.15 8.38
N ARG A 112 1.87 -10.86 7.29
CA ARG A 112 3.21 -11.36 7.01
C ARG A 112 3.51 -11.29 5.53
N ASN A 113 4.81 -11.28 5.21
CA ASN A 113 5.26 -11.38 3.83
C ASN A 113 5.57 -12.83 3.49
N VAL A 114 5.08 -13.29 2.34
CA VAL A 114 5.40 -14.62 1.80
C VAL A 114 5.82 -14.49 0.35
N LYS A 115 6.58 -15.47 -0.13
CA LYS A 115 7.00 -15.56 -1.53
C LYS A 115 6.46 -16.84 -2.12
N THR A 116 5.79 -16.74 -3.26
CA THR A 116 5.34 -17.90 -4.04
C THR A 116 6.23 -18.09 -5.25
N THR A 117 6.30 -19.33 -5.73
CA THR A 117 7.03 -19.73 -6.95
C THR A 117 6.03 -20.20 -8.00
N ASP A 118 6.33 -19.98 -9.27
CA ASP A 118 5.56 -20.44 -10.43
C ASP A 118 4.06 -20.06 -10.42
N GLN A 119 3.75 -18.92 -9.80
CA GLN A 119 2.38 -18.41 -9.75
C GLN A 119 2.13 -17.44 -10.92
N LYS A 120 0.93 -17.46 -11.47
CA LYS A 120 0.46 -16.48 -12.46
C LYS A 120 -0.77 -15.75 -11.93
N ILE A 121 -0.71 -14.42 -11.87
CA ILE A 121 -1.84 -13.55 -11.50
C ILE A 121 -1.93 -12.41 -12.49
N GLY A 122 -2.93 -12.47 -13.37
CA GLY A 122 -3.01 -11.55 -14.50
C GLY A 122 -1.72 -11.58 -15.31
N ASN A 123 -1.00 -10.46 -15.31
CA ASN A 123 0.29 -10.28 -16.00
C ASN A 123 1.51 -10.60 -15.12
N MET A 124 1.35 -10.82 -13.82
CA MET A 124 2.44 -11.26 -12.93
C MET A 124 2.71 -12.74 -13.16
N TYR A 125 3.98 -13.14 -13.30
CA TYR A 125 4.36 -14.53 -13.49
C TYR A 125 5.65 -14.89 -12.75
N GLY A 126 5.73 -16.14 -12.29
CA GLY A 126 6.92 -16.68 -11.64
C GLY A 126 6.93 -16.43 -10.14
N ASN A 127 7.98 -15.74 -9.67
CA ASN A 127 8.16 -15.47 -8.25
C ASN A 127 7.41 -14.20 -7.84
N ILE A 128 6.40 -14.33 -6.99
CA ILE A 128 5.57 -13.20 -6.53
C ILE A 128 5.76 -13.02 -5.03
N ASN A 129 6.00 -11.78 -4.60
CA ASN A 129 5.97 -11.43 -3.18
C ASN A 129 4.52 -11.10 -2.79
N TRP A 130 4.16 -11.37 -1.54
CA TRP A 130 2.80 -11.18 -1.07
C TRP A 130 2.78 -10.61 0.33
N TYR A 131 1.84 -9.70 0.56
CA TYR A 131 1.44 -9.27 1.90
C TYR A 131 0.14 -9.97 2.25
N VAL A 132 0.17 -10.85 3.25
CA VAL A 132 -0.94 -11.78 3.52
C VAL A 132 -1.34 -11.86 4.98
N HIS A 133 -2.55 -12.35 5.21
CA HIS A 133 -3.08 -12.74 6.51
C HIS A 133 -3.98 -13.97 6.37
N ASN A 134 -4.30 -14.61 7.50
CA ASN A 134 -5.23 -15.74 7.52
C ASN A 134 -6.67 -15.25 7.71
N VAL A 135 -7.62 -15.99 7.17
CA VAL A 135 -9.05 -15.81 7.39
C VAL A 135 -9.67 -17.18 7.62
N LEU A 136 -10.41 -17.32 8.73
CA LEU A 136 -11.20 -18.51 9.05
C LEU A 136 -12.68 -18.17 8.81
N LEU A 137 -13.39 -18.91 7.96
CA LEU A 137 -14.84 -18.82 7.82
C LEU A 137 -15.47 -20.16 8.21
N ILE A 138 -16.31 -20.16 9.25
CA ILE A 138 -17.10 -21.34 9.59
C ILE A 138 -18.32 -21.48 8.66
N LYS A 139 -18.97 -22.64 8.67
CA LYS A 139 -20.17 -22.90 7.88
C LYS A 139 -21.25 -21.84 8.10
N ASP A 140 -21.84 -21.38 7.00
CA ASP A 140 -22.90 -20.36 6.90
C ASP A 140 -22.50 -18.99 7.47
N GLN A 141 -21.21 -18.76 7.72
CA GLN A 141 -20.71 -17.51 8.28
C GLN A 141 -20.51 -16.47 7.18
N ARG A 142 -20.85 -15.22 7.52
CA ARG A 142 -20.43 -14.03 6.79
C ARG A 142 -19.34 -13.28 7.54
N ARG A 143 -18.34 -12.81 6.80
CA ARG A 143 -17.18 -12.09 7.35
C ARG A 143 -16.87 -10.89 6.49
N VAL A 144 -16.48 -9.79 7.13
CA VAL A 144 -15.97 -8.60 6.44
C VAL A 144 -14.45 -8.58 6.57
N VAL A 145 -13.75 -8.49 5.44
CA VAL A 145 -12.31 -8.34 5.38
C VAL A 145 -11.97 -7.00 4.75
N VAL A 146 -10.99 -6.30 5.30
CA VAL A 146 -10.51 -5.02 4.77
C VAL A 146 -9.01 -5.06 4.58
N HIS A 147 -8.54 -4.68 3.39
CA HIS A 147 -7.14 -4.41 3.10
C HIS A 147 -6.93 -2.91 2.96
N ARG A 148 -5.89 -2.39 3.61
CA ARG A 148 -5.42 -1.00 3.45
C ARG A 148 -3.95 -0.99 3.13
N TYR A 149 -3.56 -0.24 2.12
CA TYR A 149 -2.16 -0.08 1.72
C TYR A 149 -2.03 1.13 0.79
N TRP A 150 -0.80 1.50 0.46
CA TRP A 150 -0.54 2.45 -0.60
C TRP A 150 0.54 1.92 -1.54
N ILE A 151 0.53 2.41 -2.77
CA ILE A 151 1.42 2.00 -3.84
C ILE A 151 2.00 3.27 -4.45
N ARG A 152 3.31 3.25 -4.68
CA ARG A 152 3.99 4.28 -5.44
C ARG A 152 3.98 3.90 -6.92
N MET A 153 3.45 4.79 -7.75
CA MET A 153 3.43 4.60 -9.19
C MET A 153 4.82 4.85 -9.75
N MET A 154 5.21 4.08 -10.77
CA MET A 154 6.48 4.35 -11.44
C MET A 154 6.40 5.70 -12.17
N PRO A 155 7.47 6.52 -12.23
CA PRO A 155 7.49 7.83 -12.88
C PRO A 155 7.13 7.79 -14.36
N TRP A 156 7.35 6.64 -15.00
CA TRP A 156 7.04 6.38 -16.41
C TRP A 156 5.68 5.69 -16.57
N SER A 157 5.05 5.30 -15.47
CA SER A 157 3.70 4.72 -15.44
C SER A 157 2.69 5.85 -15.40
N ASN A 158 2.10 6.11 -16.55
CA ASN A 158 0.92 6.94 -16.69
C ASN A 158 -0.35 6.10 -16.64
N LYS A 159 -0.35 4.93 -15.98
CA LYS A 159 -1.46 3.97 -16.02
C LYS A 159 -1.56 3.13 -14.75
N ILE A 160 -2.72 3.18 -14.12
CA ILE A 160 -3.16 2.25 -13.08
C ILE A 160 -3.84 1.06 -13.72
N VAL A 161 -3.61 -0.13 -13.18
CA VAL A 161 -4.33 -1.34 -13.53
C VAL A 161 -4.82 -2.04 -12.26
N ILE A 162 -6.10 -2.41 -12.26
CA ILE A 162 -6.76 -3.23 -11.24
C ILE A 162 -7.29 -4.48 -11.95
N PRO A 163 -6.61 -5.63 -11.80
CA PRO A 163 -7.09 -6.87 -12.40
C PRO A 163 -8.32 -7.38 -11.68
N LEU A 164 -9.36 -7.66 -12.46
CA LEU A 164 -10.65 -8.17 -11.97
C LEU A 164 -10.69 -9.69 -12.06
N ASP A 165 -9.98 -10.29 -13.03
CA ASP A 165 -9.87 -11.75 -13.21
C ASP A 165 -9.63 -12.53 -11.90
N PRO A 166 -8.76 -12.09 -10.96
CA PRO A 166 -8.52 -12.85 -9.74
C PRO A 166 -9.77 -13.01 -8.84
N GLY A 167 -10.81 -12.20 -9.02
CA GLY A 167 -12.10 -12.40 -8.37
C GLY A 167 -12.81 -13.70 -8.79
N SER A 168 -12.49 -14.25 -9.97
CA SER A 168 -13.05 -15.52 -10.45
C SER A 168 -12.58 -16.75 -9.67
N THR A 169 -11.65 -16.56 -8.73
CA THR A 169 -11.18 -17.62 -7.83
C THR A 169 -12.23 -17.98 -6.79
N TRP A 170 -13.12 -17.04 -6.44
CA TRP A 170 -14.25 -17.27 -5.53
C TRP A 170 -15.39 -18.00 -6.25
N LYS A 171 -16.26 -18.63 -5.46
CA LYS A 171 -17.42 -19.34 -5.99
C LYS A 171 -18.40 -18.37 -6.67
N GLY A 172 -18.63 -18.60 -7.97
CA GLY A 172 -19.68 -17.92 -8.73
C GLY A 172 -19.32 -16.47 -9.11
N SER A 173 -20.36 -15.64 -9.26
CA SER A 173 -20.23 -14.21 -9.53
C SER A 173 -20.03 -13.42 -8.24
N ILE A 174 -19.39 -12.26 -8.33
CA ILE A 174 -19.42 -11.26 -7.26
C ILE A 174 -20.80 -10.63 -7.20
N GLY A 175 -21.45 -10.68 -6.02
CA GLY A 175 -22.81 -10.18 -5.83
C GLY A 175 -22.92 -8.67 -6.13
N GLU A 176 -22.21 -7.85 -5.36
CA GLU A 176 -22.10 -6.40 -5.61
C GLU A 176 -20.63 -5.97 -5.61
N ALA A 177 -20.16 -5.28 -6.64
CA ALA A 177 -18.81 -4.71 -6.66
C ALA A 177 -18.85 -3.22 -6.97
N THR A 178 -18.24 -2.40 -6.11
CA THR A 178 -18.11 -0.95 -6.31
C THR A 178 -16.64 -0.55 -6.33
N TYR A 179 -16.25 0.22 -7.33
CA TYR A 179 -14.90 0.77 -7.44
C TYR A 179 -15.01 2.30 -7.48
N VAL A 180 -14.30 2.98 -6.59
CA VAL A 180 -14.32 4.44 -6.47
C VAL A 180 -12.90 4.96 -6.56
N VAL A 181 -12.61 5.72 -7.59
CA VAL A 181 -11.33 6.39 -7.78
C VAL A 181 -11.52 7.86 -7.47
N ARG A 182 -10.97 8.31 -6.35
CA ARG A 182 -10.99 9.69 -5.90
C ARG A 182 -9.74 10.38 -6.41
N LEU A 183 -9.92 11.42 -7.19
CA LEU A 183 -8.84 12.23 -7.72
C LEU A 183 -8.51 13.28 -6.66
N MET A 184 -7.25 13.31 -6.25
CA MET A 184 -6.82 14.10 -5.11
C MET A 184 -5.67 15.02 -5.51
N GLY A 185 -5.56 16.16 -4.83
CA GLY A 185 -4.70 17.24 -5.29
C GLY A 185 -5.26 17.78 -6.60
N ASP A 186 -4.51 17.59 -7.68
CA ASP A 186 -4.73 18.30 -8.94
C ASP A 186 -5.01 17.40 -10.12
N LEU A 187 -5.12 16.11 -9.81
CA LEU A 187 -5.81 15.19 -10.68
C LEU A 187 -7.28 15.59 -10.69
N ASN A 188 -7.77 15.84 -11.89
CA ASN A 188 -9.19 16.00 -12.19
C ASN A 188 -9.50 15.14 -13.43
N GLU A 189 -10.77 15.04 -13.82
CA GLU A 189 -11.15 14.21 -14.96
C GLU A 189 -10.37 14.56 -16.24
N ARG A 190 -10.02 15.83 -16.48
CA ARG A 190 -9.21 16.20 -17.66
C ARG A 190 -7.79 15.64 -17.60
N ALA A 191 -7.19 15.53 -16.41
CA ALA A 191 -5.88 14.92 -16.21
C ALA A 191 -5.89 13.40 -16.50
N LEU A 192 -7.08 12.76 -16.51
CA LEU A 192 -7.22 11.36 -16.91
C LEU A 192 -7.63 11.21 -18.37
N VAL A 193 -8.44 12.13 -18.88
CA VAL A 193 -9.18 11.97 -20.15
C VAL A 193 -8.57 12.77 -21.31
N TYR A 194 -7.63 13.70 -21.10
CA TYR A 194 -7.15 14.56 -22.21
C TYR A 194 -5.65 14.90 -22.15
N PRO A 195 -4.79 14.22 -22.93
CA PRO A 195 -3.55 14.83 -23.36
C PRO A 195 -3.89 15.92 -24.40
N GLN A 196 -3.61 17.19 -24.09
CA GLN A 196 -3.63 18.24 -25.12
C GLN A 196 -2.65 17.83 -26.24
N GLY A 197 -3.19 17.43 -27.38
CA GLY A 197 -2.43 16.96 -28.55
C GLY A 197 -2.95 15.69 -29.22
N PHE A 198 -3.79 14.87 -28.56
CA PHE A 198 -4.22 13.56 -29.09
C PHE A 198 -5.71 13.45 -29.52
N GLY A 199 -6.47 14.56 -29.49
CA GLY A 199 -7.86 14.61 -29.96
C GLY A 199 -8.87 13.87 -29.07
N GLU A 200 -10.16 14.23 -29.18
CA GLU A 200 -11.27 13.70 -28.37
C GLU A 200 -11.44 12.17 -28.43
N PHE A 201 -10.87 11.53 -29.46
CA PHE A 201 -10.98 10.09 -29.72
C PHE A 201 -10.04 9.25 -28.83
N THR A 202 -8.87 9.74 -28.46
CA THR A 202 -7.88 8.98 -27.65
C THR A 202 -8.16 9.03 -26.15
N GLY A 203 -8.79 10.10 -25.68
CA GLY A 203 -9.17 10.28 -24.27
C GLY A 203 -10.12 9.20 -23.73
N LYS A 204 -11.01 8.68 -24.59
CA LYS A 204 -11.97 7.63 -24.22
C LYS A 204 -11.34 6.25 -24.00
N PHE A 205 -10.08 6.05 -24.37
CA PHE A 205 -9.34 4.80 -24.16
C PHE A 205 -8.41 4.85 -22.95
N ALA A 206 -8.28 6.00 -22.28
CA ALA A 206 -7.46 6.13 -21.10
C ALA A 206 -8.11 5.49 -19.86
N VAL A 207 -9.45 5.42 -19.81
CA VAL A 207 -10.19 4.87 -18.66
C VAL A 207 -11.08 3.72 -19.12
N LEU A 208 -10.78 2.51 -18.66
CA LEU A 208 -11.51 1.28 -18.94
C LEU A 208 -11.86 0.54 -17.63
N PRO A 209 -12.95 -0.24 -17.58
CA PRO A 209 -13.99 -0.30 -18.59
C PRO A 209 -14.77 1.02 -18.67
N ILE A 210 -15.38 1.28 -19.82
CA ILE A 210 -16.36 2.36 -19.98
C ILE A 210 -17.59 2.11 -19.08
N GLY A 211 -18.40 3.14 -18.82
CA GLY A 211 -19.62 3.02 -18.00
C GLY A 211 -19.47 3.46 -16.54
N PHE A 212 -18.40 4.20 -16.21
CA PHE A 212 -18.30 4.87 -14.92
C PHE A 212 -19.22 6.10 -14.83
N THR A 213 -19.61 6.43 -13.61
CA THR A 213 -20.16 7.75 -13.29
C THR A 213 -19.01 8.69 -12.91
N SER A 214 -18.92 9.84 -13.57
CA SER A 214 -17.97 10.91 -13.21
C SER A 214 -18.63 11.91 -12.27
N GLY A 215 -17.88 12.31 -11.24
CA GLY A 215 -18.14 13.51 -10.44
C GLY A 215 -16.92 14.42 -10.46
N LYS A 216 -17.02 15.61 -9.85
CA LYS A 216 -15.99 16.66 -9.90
C LYS A 216 -14.55 16.14 -9.65
N ASP A 217 -14.39 15.24 -8.68
CA ASP A 217 -13.10 14.70 -8.25
C ASP A 217 -13.17 13.17 -8.02
N GLN A 218 -14.07 12.46 -8.72
CA GLN A 218 -14.18 11.00 -8.56
C GLN A 218 -14.74 10.29 -9.78
N LEU A 219 -14.30 9.06 -10.01
CA LEU A 219 -14.88 8.10 -10.95
C LEU A 219 -15.45 6.92 -10.17
N THR A 220 -16.61 6.41 -10.57
CA THR A 220 -17.27 5.29 -9.87
C THR A 220 -17.82 4.25 -10.83
N TRP A 221 -17.51 2.99 -10.58
CA TRP A 221 -18.11 1.82 -11.24
C TRP A 221 -18.91 1.03 -10.23
N GLY A 222 -20.09 0.56 -10.65
CA GLY A 222 -20.92 -0.37 -9.90
C GLY A 222 -21.24 -1.58 -10.77
N PHE A 223 -21.08 -2.77 -10.21
CA PHE A 223 -21.40 -4.02 -10.86
C PHE A 223 -22.28 -4.87 -9.94
N THR A 224 -23.19 -5.63 -10.54
CA THR A 224 -24.09 -6.55 -9.84
C THR A 224 -24.06 -7.91 -10.53
N ASN A 225 -23.94 -8.99 -9.75
CA ASN A 225 -23.78 -10.37 -10.21
C ASN A 225 -22.72 -10.50 -11.31
N TYR A 226 -21.59 -9.84 -11.07
CA TYR A 226 -20.52 -9.70 -12.04
C TYR A 226 -19.60 -10.92 -12.01
N VAL A 227 -19.43 -11.56 -13.16
CA VAL A 227 -18.42 -12.60 -13.35
C VAL A 227 -17.08 -11.90 -13.55
N PRO A 228 -16.10 -12.01 -12.64
CA PRO A 228 -14.89 -11.19 -12.71
C PRO A 228 -14.03 -11.54 -13.92
N HIS A 229 -13.85 -10.58 -14.83
CA HIS A 229 -13.00 -10.72 -16.01
C HIS A 229 -12.28 -9.42 -16.40
N GLY A 230 -11.14 -9.53 -17.04
CA GLY A 230 -10.37 -8.40 -17.57
C GLY A 230 -9.80 -7.48 -16.48
N ASN A 231 -9.57 -6.23 -16.88
CA ASN A 231 -8.90 -5.22 -16.06
C ASN A 231 -9.69 -3.92 -16.04
N MET A 232 -9.65 -3.22 -14.91
CA MET A 232 -9.88 -1.77 -14.88
C MET A 232 -8.54 -1.07 -15.09
N GLU A 233 -8.50 -0.12 -16.02
CA GLU A 233 -7.31 0.58 -16.46
C GLU A 233 -7.56 2.09 -16.42
N ILE A 234 -6.68 2.85 -15.78
CA ILE A 234 -6.86 4.30 -15.60
C ILE A 234 -5.56 5.00 -15.97
N GLY A 235 -5.55 5.66 -17.11
CA GLY A 235 -4.48 6.52 -17.59
C GLY A 235 -4.42 7.80 -16.77
N ILE A 236 -3.23 8.18 -16.33
CA ILE A 236 -2.95 9.40 -15.59
C ILE A 236 -1.95 10.23 -16.37
N PHE A 237 -2.38 11.41 -16.81
CA PHE A 237 -1.54 12.37 -17.50
C PHE A 237 -1.49 13.62 -16.63
N PRO A 238 -0.56 13.68 -15.65
CA PRO A 238 -0.46 14.85 -14.79
C PRO A 238 -0.17 16.09 -15.64
N ASP A 239 -0.81 17.22 -15.28
CA ASP A 239 -0.50 18.50 -15.90
C ASP A 239 0.96 18.88 -15.57
N LYS A 240 1.73 19.30 -16.58
CA LYS A 240 3.15 19.63 -16.42
C LYS A 240 3.37 20.85 -15.52
N ASP A 241 2.35 21.70 -15.37
CA ASP A 241 2.45 22.98 -14.68
C ASP A 241 2.03 22.92 -13.20
N TYR A 242 1.73 21.73 -12.67
CA TYR A 242 1.20 21.65 -11.32
C TYR A 242 2.26 21.54 -10.22
N HIS A 243 2.76 22.69 -9.78
CA HIS A 243 3.54 22.83 -8.56
C HIS A 243 2.62 23.16 -7.38
N PHE A 244 2.23 22.14 -6.57
CA PHE A 244 1.48 22.37 -5.32
C PHE A 244 2.24 23.31 -4.36
N ILE A 245 3.57 23.30 -4.46
CA ILE A 245 4.51 24.07 -3.62
C ILE A 245 5.33 24.96 -4.54
N GLN A 246 5.17 26.28 -4.38
CA GLN A 246 5.87 27.29 -5.16
C GLN A 246 7.36 27.32 -4.85
N SER A 247 7.70 27.23 -3.55
CA SER A 247 9.09 27.21 -3.09
C SER A 247 9.22 26.57 -1.72
N ILE A 248 10.42 26.08 -1.45
CA ILE A 248 10.78 25.47 -0.17
C ILE A 248 11.99 26.19 0.39
N ARG A 249 11.94 26.53 1.68
CA ARG A 249 13.09 27.02 2.44
C ARG A 249 13.39 26.05 3.57
N VAL A 250 14.65 25.82 3.87
CA VAL A 250 15.09 24.93 4.94
C VAL A 250 16.11 25.63 5.84
N SER A 251 16.26 25.15 7.07
CA SER A 251 17.22 25.66 8.04
C SER A 251 18.68 25.40 7.65
N GLY A 252 18.92 24.39 6.81
CA GLY A 252 20.23 24.01 6.31
C GLY A 252 20.15 22.80 5.40
N ILE A 253 21.28 22.44 4.82
CA ILE A 253 21.45 21.23 4.00
C ILE A 253 22.68 20.47 4.49
N HIS A 254 22.62 19.15 4.43
CA HIS A 254 23.78 18.29 4.57
C HIS A 254 24.47 18.16 3.22
N GLU A 255 25.79 18.23 3.23
CA GLU A 255 26.65 18.01 2.08
C GLU A 255 27.79 17.08 2.49
N ASP A 256 28.08 16.08 1.65
CA ASP A 256 29.19 15.16 1.85
C ASP A 256 29.66 14.61 0.50
N ASN A 257 30.98 14.59 0.29
CA ASN A 257 31.62 14.04 -0.92
C ASN A 257 31.00 14.51 -2.25
N GLY A 258 30.57 15.78 -2.31
CA GLY A 258 29.93 16.37 -3.50
C GLY A 258 28.44 16.05 -3.68
N ASN A 259 27.84 15.24 -2.81
CA ASN A 259 26.40 15.03 -2.76
C ASN A 259 25.72 16.10 -1.89
N GLN A 260 24.55 16.55 -2.33
CA GLN A 260 23.71 17.50 -1.59
C GLN A 260 22.31 16.91 -1.35
N TRP A 261 21.86 16.95 -0.11
CA TRP A 261 20.51 16.50 0.27
C TRP A 261 19.59 17.71 0.44
N GLY A 262 19.28 18.36 -0.69
CA GLY A 262 18.57 19.63 -0.75
C GLY A 262 17.06 19.57 -0.53
N PRO A 263 16.39 20.73 -0.42
CA PRO A 263 14.97 20.83 -0.09
C PRO A 263 14.03 20.28 -1.16
N LYS A 264 14.47 20.17 -2.42
CA LYS A 264 13.63 19.62 -3.50
C LYS A 264 13.25 18.15 -3.27
N ASN A 265 14.14 17.42 -2.59
CA ASN A 265 13.94 16.01 -2.24
C ASN A 265 12.81 15.80 -1.22
N LEU A 266 12.25 16.85 -0.64
CA LEU A 266 11.08 16.72 0.23
C LEU A 266 9.78 16.47 -0.54
N VAL A 267 9.74 16.77 -1.84
CA VAL A 267 8.48 16.87 -2.61
C VAL A 267 8.65 16.36 -4.04
N ASP A 268 9.73 15.63 -4.30
CA ASP A 268 10.06 15.14 -5.64
C ASP A 268 9.29 13.87 -6.00
N GLY A 269 8.55 13.28 -5.05
CA GLY A 269 7.83 12.05 -5.29
C GLY A 269 8.78 10.86 -5.48
N ASP A 270 9.99 10.88 -4.90
CA ASP A 270 10.88 9.73 -4.77
C ASP A 270 11.27 9.45 -3.30
N PRO A 271 10.80 8.37 -2.64
CA PRO A 271 11.02 8.19 -1.21
C PRO A 271 12.44 7.71 -0.93
N THR A 272 13.21 7.44 -1.99
CA THR A 272 14.60 7.02 -1.94
C THR A 272 15.55 8.22 -2.01
N THR A 273 15.04 9.44 -2.20
CA THR A 273 15.77 10.68 -1.93
C THR A 273 15.43 11.17 -0.52
N ALA A 274 16.14 12.22 -0.08
CA ALA A 274 15.83 12.89 1.18
C ALA A 274 16.38 14.30 1.21
N TRP A 275 15.70 15.18 1.93
CA TRP A 275 16.35 16.36 2.51
C TRP A 275 17.11 15.93 3.75
N GLY A 276 18.36 16.40 3.86
CA GLY A 276 19.24 16.13 4.97
C GLY A 276 19.71 17.44 5.59
N VAL A 277 19.82 17.48 6.92
CA VAL A 277 20.41 18.60 7.65
C VAL A 277 21.48 18.08 8.60
N GLY A 278 22.67 18.68 8.54
CA GLY A 278 23.76 18.36 9.45
C GLY A 278 23.43 18.79 10.89
N GLY A 279 23.93 18.04 11.86
CA GLY A 279 23.66 18.22 13.27
C GLY A 279 22.50 17.35 13.79
N PRO A 280 22.12 17.53 15.07
CA PRO A 280 21.20 16.64 15.78
C PRO A 280 19.77 16.63 15.23
N GLY A 281 19.45 17.50 14.27
CA GLY A 281 18.13 17.63 13.65
C GLY A 281 17.10 18.39 14.47
N LYS A 282 17.25 18.43 15.80
CA LYS A 282 16.42 19.29 16.67
C LYS A 282 16.59 20.76 16.27
N ASP A 283 15.49 21.49 16.26
CA ASP A 283 15.37 22.91 15.90
C ASP A 283 15.59 23.21 14.40
N SER A 284 15.85 22.19 13.59
CA SER A 284 15.82 22.29 12.13
C SER A 284 14.38 22.43 11.63
N TRP A 285 14.22 23.08 10.47
CA TRP A 285 12.91 23.41 9.93
C TRP A 285 12.87 23.43 8.40
N ALA A 286 11.66 23.25 7.85
CA ALA A 286 11.33 23.42 6.45
C ALA A 286 10.05 24.26 6.31
N ILE A 287 10.00 25.20 5.36
CA ILE A 287 8.83 26.02 5.04
C ILE A 287 8.42 25.74 3.60
N PHE A 288 7.17 25.33 3.42
CA PHE A 288 6.54 25.08 2.13
C PHE A 288 5.61 26.23 1.79
N PHE A 289 5.91 26.99 0.73
CA PHE A 289 5.12 28.14 0.29
C PHE A 289 4.16 27.76 -0.83
N PHE A 290 2.93 28.28 -0.75
CA PHE A 290 1.93 28.17 -1.80
C PHE A 290 1.78 29.49 -2.55
N GLU A 291 1.46 29.42 -3.84
CA GLU A 291 1.19 30.61 -4.64
C GLU A 291 0.00 31.41 -4.13
N LYS A 292 -1.06 30.69 -3.73
CA LYS A 292 -2.30 31.22 -3.14
C LYS A 292 -2.64 30.51 -1.84
N LYS A 293 -3.50 31.13 -1.03
CA LYS A 293 -4.05 30.47 0.16
C LYS A 293 -4.82 29.21 -0.24
N LYS A 294 -4.66 28.14 0.55
CA LYS A 294 -5.28 26.84 0.33
C LYS A 294 -5.79 26.25 1.64
N TRP A 295 -6.90 25.53 1.56
CA TRP A 295 -7.35 24.69 2.67
C TRP A 295 -6.45 23.47 2.79
N VAL A 296 -5.92 23.24 3.99
CA VAL A 296 -5.10 22.08 4.32
C VAL A 296 -5.79 21.31 5.44
N ARG A 297 -5.93 20.00 5.24
CA ARG A 297 -6.61 19.08 6.15
C ARG A 297 -5.74 17.92 6.60
N GLU A 298 -4.58 17.75 5.99
CA GLU A 298 -3.66 16.65 6.30
C GLU A 298 -2.23 17.03 5.91
N PHE A 299 -1.28 16.61 6.73
CA PHE A 299 0.15 16.65 6.41
C PHE A 299 0.68 15.24 6.42
N ARG A 300 1.55 14.89 5.49
CA ARG A 300 2.09 13.55 5.38
C ARG A 300 3.59 13.60 5.30
N ILE A 301 4.26 12.63 5.91
CA ILE A 301 5.71 12.64 6.05
C ILE A 301 6.27 11.22 6.07
N ILE A 302 7.35 11.00 5.31
CA ILE A 302 8.24 9.85 5.50
C ILE A 302 9.46 10.35 6.30
N PRO A 303 9.53 10.12 7.63
CA PRO A 303 10.69 10.53 8.41
C PRO A 303 11.88 9.60 8.10
N GLY A 304 13.10 10.14 8.17
CA GLY A 304 14.34 9.38 8.01
C GLY A 304 14.86 9.28 6.59
N TYR A 305 15.90 8.47 6.41
CA TYR A 305 16.60 8.29 5.14
C TYR A 305 16.11 7.04 4.39
N GLY A 306 15.30 7.25 3.37
CA GLY A 306 14.63 6.18 2.62
C GLY A 306 15.42 5.58 1.45
N THR A 307 16.63 6.08 1.16
CA THR A 307 17.48 5.55 0.07
C THR A 307 17.75 4.06 0.18
N LEU A 308 18.00 3.58 1.40
CA LEU A 308 18.19 2.17 1.70
C LEU A 308 17.52 1.87 3.04
N GLY A 309 16.55 0.96 3.07
CA GLY A 309 15.84 0.62 4.31
C GLY A 309 16.77 0.15 5.44
N SER A 310 17.89 -0.50 5.10
CA SER A 310 18.94 -0.87 6.07
C SER A 310 19.61 0.32 6.76
N MET A 311 19.56 1.51 6.15
CA MET A 311 20.15 2.74 6.67
C MET A 311 19.16 3.56 7.51
N TYR A 312 17.92 3.10 7.65
CA TYR A 312 16.88 3.85 8.34
C TYR A 312 17.27 4.21 9.78
N LYS A 313 17.80 3.23 10.53
CA LYS A 313 18.26 3.42 11.91
C LYS A 313 19.65 4.08 12.01
N THR A 314 20.35 4.26 10.88
CA THR A 314 21.70 4.82 10.84
C THR A 314 21.72 6.30 11.24
N TYR A 315 20.78 7.09 10.73
CA TYR A 315 20.73 8.54 10.90
C TYR A 315 19.60 8.99 11.84
N ASN A 316 19.62 10.27 12.24
CA ASN A 316 18.55 10.84 13.05
C ASN A 316 17.26 10.95 12.22
N ARG A 317 16.12 10.71 12.89
CA ARG A 317 14.78 10.72 12.27
C ARG A 317 13.88 11.61 13.10
N PRO A 318 13.05 12.50 12.52
CA PRO A 318 12.13 13.31 13.31
C PRO A 318 11.21 12.44 14.18
N ARG A 319 11.05 12.82 15.45
CA ARG A 319 10.17 12.16 16.42
C ARG A 319 9.00 13.04 16.78
N LYS A 320 9.25 14.27 17.23
CA LYS A 320 8.19 15.25 17.50
C LYS A 320 8.35 16.40 16.53
N ILE A 321 7.23 16.84 15.96
CA ILE A 321 7.20 17.94 15.02
C ILE A 321 6.09 18.93 15.38
N THR A 322 6.32 20.19 15.03
CA THR A 322 5.31 21.26 15.09
C THR A 322 5.09 21.78 13.68
N LEU A 323 3.84 21.80 13.22
CA LEU A 323 3.42 22.47 12.00
C LEU A 323 2.87 23.85 12.36
N ARG A 324 3.38 24.91 11.73
CA ARG A 324 2.90 26.29 11.90
C ARG A 324 2.36 26.84 10.60
N PHE A 325 1.28 27.60 10.69
CA PHE A 325 0.54 28.08 9.53
C PHE A 325 0.62 29.60 9.42
N SER A 326 0.27 30.13 8.25
CA SER A 326 0.33 31.57 7.96
C SER A 326 -0.69 32.42 8.72
N ASP A 327 -1.71 31.80 9.31
CA ASP A 327 -2.67 32.45 10.20
C ASP A 327 -2.17 32.55 11.65
N GLY A 328 -0.95 32.06 11.94
CA GLY A 328 -0.35 32.04 13.27
C GLY A 328 -0.69 30.81 14.11
N THR A 329 -1.59 29.94 13.64
CA THR A 329 -1.93 28.70 14.34
C THR A 329 -0.82 27.65 14.23
N SER A 330 -0.86 26.64 15.12
CA SER A 330 0.07 25.52 15.07
C SER A 330 -0.56 24.22 15.56
N GLN A 331 -0.05 23.08 15.06
CA GLN A 331 -0.48 21.74 15.44
C GLN A 331 0.76 20.86 15.65
N ARG A 332 0.77 20.04 16.71
CA ARG A 332 1.92 19.21 17.11
C ARG A 332 1.63 17.73 16.92
N PHE A 333 2.64 16.97 16.50
CA PHE A 333 2.53 15.54 16.23
C PHE A 333 3.74 14.78 16.78
N GLU A 334 3.52 13.54 17.23
CA GLU A 334 4.57 12.56 17.49
C GLU A 334 4.51 11.49 16.39
N LEU A 335 5.64 11.32 15.71
CA LEU A 335 5.83 10.38 14.62
C LEU A 335 6.26 9.01 15.16
N LYS A 336 5.78 7.96 14.51
CA LYS A 336 6.26 6.59 14.72
C LYS A 336 7.69 6.45 14.18
N ASP A 337 8.47 5.56 14.77
CA ASP A 337 9.84 5.27 14.33
C ASP A 337 9.85 4.21 13.20
N GLU A 338 9.14 4.51 12.11
CA GLU A 338 8.91 3.65 10.95
C GLU A 338 9.24 4.37 9.62
N LEU A 339 9.92 3.68 8.68
CA LEU A 339 10.23 4.18 7.34
C LEU A 339 9.00 3.99 6.42
N GLN A 340 7.96 4.75 6.70
CA GLN A 340 6.74 4.76 5.89
C GLN A 340 6.06 6.11 5.96
N MET A 341 5.17 6.38 5.00
CA MET A 341 4.36 7.59 5.00
C MET A 341 3.43 7.60 6.22
N GLN A 342 3.54 8.63 7.03
CA GLN A 342 2.68 8.86 8.18
C GLN A 342 1.70 9.98 7.86
N TYR A 343 0.43 9.73 8.15
CA TYR A 343 -0.68 10.65 7.86
C TYR A 343 -1.06 11.38 9.13
N LEU A 344 -0.92 12.70 9.11
CA LEU A 344 -1.18 13.58 10.24
C LEU A 344 -2.44 14.37 9.93
N PRO A 345 -3.61 13.94 10.43
CA PRO A 345 -4.85 14.68 10.22
C PRO A 345 -4.73 16.05 10.90
N LEU A 346 -5.08 17.09 10.15
CA LEU A 346 -5.06 18.47 10.63
C LEU A 346 -6.48 18.93 10.91
N LYS A 347 -6.64 19.72 11.97
CA LYS A 347 -7.76 20.67 12.04
C LYS A 347 -7.67 21.54 10.77
N PRO A 348 -8.73 21.61 9.94
CA PRO A 348 -8.68 22.31 8.67
C PRO A 348 -8.20 23.75 8.85
N VAL A 349 -7.24 24.17 8.04
CA VAL A 349 -6.65 25.52 8.10
C VAL A 349 -6.47 26.06 6.68
N GLU A 350 -6.87 27.30 6.45
CA GLU A 350 -6.58 28.01 5.21
C GLU A 350 -5.26 28.77 5.35
N THR A 351 -4.24 28.39 4.59
CA THR A 351 -2.88 28.92 4.78
C THR A 351 -2.14 29.18 3.48
N LYS A 352 -1.17 30.11 3.50
CA LYS A 352 -0.21 30.41 2.41
C LYS A 352 1.13 29.68 2.58
N TYR A 353 1.43 29.17 3.78
CA TYR A 353 2.60 28.34 4.01
C TYR A 353 2.37 27.34 5.15
N ILE A 354 3.17 26.28 5.17
CA ILE A 354 3.34 25.41 6.33
C ILE A 354 4.82 25.43 6.71
N LYS A 355 5.12 25.74 7.98
CA LYS A 355 6.45 25.56 8.56
C LYS A 355 6.46 24.29 9.41
N LEU A 356 7.27 23.32 9.01
CA LEU A 356 7.62 22.14 9.77
C LEU A 356 8.82 22.45 10.65
N ASP A 357 8.65 22.37 11.97
CA ASP A 357 9.75 22.39 12.94
C ASP A 357 9.99 20.98 13.50
N ILE A 358 11.26 20.59 13.63
CA ILE A 358 11.65 19.32 14.26
C ILE A 358 11.93 19.59 15.75
N ASP A 359 11.00 19.19 16.61
CA ASP A 359 11.09 19.42 18.06
C ASP A 359 11.99 18.39 18.76
N SER A 360 12.06 17.16 18.23
CA SER A 360 12.95 16.10 18.72
C SER A 360 13.18 15.02 17.67
N VAL A 361 14.17 14.17 17.89
CA VAL A 361 14.54 13.08 16.97
C VAL A 361 14.61 11.73 17.69
N TYR A 362 14.38 10.65 16.94
CA TYR A 362 14.93 9.34 17.25
C TYR A 362 16.39 9.34 16.83
N LYS A 363 17.28 9.07 17.79
CA LYS A 363 18.72 9.10 17.54
C LYS A 363 19.14 7.94 16.64
N GLY A 364 20.02 8.25 15.68
CA GLY A 364 20.72 7.26 14.86
C GLY A 364 21.95 6.66 15.55
N ILE A 365 22.64 5.77 14.85
CA ILE A 365 23.90 5.14 15.31
C ILE A 365 25.16 5.80 14.71
N TYR A 366 25.02 6.52 13.60
CA TYR A 366 26.11 7.21 12.88
C TYR A 366 25.89 8.75 12.97
N PRO A 367 26.77 9.63 12.42
CA PRO A 367 26.83 11.06 12.69
C PRO A 367 25.49 11.75 12.74
N ASP A 368 25.49 12.82 13.54
CA ASP A 368 24.36 13.72 13.69
C ASP A 368 24.03 14.36 12.34
N VAL A 369 23.14 13.68 11.61
CA VAL A 369 22.48 14.12 10.40
C VAL A 369 21.04 13.65 10.52
N ASN A 370 20.10 14.55 10.25
CA ASN A 370 18.68 14.24 10.24
C ASN A 370 18.15 14.25 8.81
N TYR A 371 17.32 13.26 8.48
CA TYR A 371 16.72 13.15 7.15
C TYR A 371 15.19 13.12 7.21
N ILE A 372 14.59 13.65 6.14
CA ILE A 372 13.18 13.47 5.78
C ILE A 372 13.14 13.11 4.31
N SER A 373 12.52 11.96 4.00
CA SER A 373 12.47 11.43 2.64
C SER A 373 11.36 12.01 1.80
N GLU A 374 10.23 12.36 2.38
CA GLU A 374 9.10 12.90 1.61
C GLU A 374 8.14 13.66 2.53
N VAL A 375 7.52 14.70 1.99
CA VAL A 375 6.41 15.45 2.57
C VAL A 375 5.32 15.63 1.51
N GLU A 376 4.08 15.43 1.93
CA GLU A 376 2.92 15.78 1.12
C GLU A 376 1.91 16.59 1.94
N ILE A 377 1.09 17.35 1.22
CA ILE A 377 0.11 18.24 1.82
C ILE A 377 -1.25 17.90 1.20
N GLY A 378 -2.23 17.57 2.04
CA GLY A 378 -3.57 17.18 1.62
C GLY A 378 -4.60 18.28 1.85
N GLU A 379 -5.28 18.70 0.78
CA GLU A 379 -6.49 19.55 0.88
C GLU A 379 -7.71 18.76 1.37
N LEU A 380 -7.66 17.44 1.24
CA LEU A 380 -8.62 16.46 1.74
C LEU A 380 -7.87 15.47 2.64
N SER A 381 -8.51 15.06 3.75
CA SER A 381 -7.96 14.01 4.61
C SER A 381 -8.16 12.63 3.96
N SER A 382 -7.16 11.75 4.05
CA SER A 382 -7.26 10.36 3.62
C SER A 382 -7.96 9.45 4.63
N ASN A 383 -8.38 9.96 5.78
CA ASN A 383 -9.20 9.17 6.69
C ASN A 383 -10.40 8.62 5.91
N SER A 384 -10.46 7.29 5.75
CA SER A 384 -11.60 6.63 5.16
C SER A 384 -12.84 7.09 5.92
N LYS A 385 -13.82 7.62 5.19
CA LYS A 385 -15.14 7.94 5.76
C LYS A 385 -15.89 6.68 6.20
N PHE A 386 -15.35 5.50 5.90
CA PHE A 386 -15.93 4.21 6.19
C PHE A 386 -15.19 3.59 7.36
N ASP A 387 -15.88 3.55 8.50
CA ASP A 387 -15.53 2.64 9.57
C ASP A 387 -15.96 1.22 9.14
N PRO A 388 -15.05 0.24 9.05
CA PRO A 388 -15.41 -1.16 8.79
C PRO A 388 -16.46 -1.69 9.79
N SER A 389 -16.52 -1.12 11.00
CA SER A 389 -17.54 -1.45 11.99
C SER A 389 -18.96 -1.00 11.58
N ASN A 390 -19.08 0.01 10.70
CA ASN A 390 -20.36 0.45 10.14
C ASN A 390 -20.89 -0.49 9.04
N TRP A 391 -20.08 -1.44 8.57
CA TRP A 391 -20.52 -2.50 7.67
C TRP A 391 -21.16 -3.70 8.39
N LYS A 392 -21.40 -3.59 9.71
CA LYS A 392 -22.14 -4.57 10.51
C LYS A 392 -23.64 -4.67 10.18
N ILE A 393 -24.13 -4.03 9.11
CA ILE A 393 -25.56 -3.98 8.79
C ILE A 393 -26.01 -5.37 8.30
N GLY A 394 -26.72 -6.10 9.16
CA GLY A 394 -27.38 -7.37 8.82
C GLY A 394 -26.70 -8.65 9.31
N LEU A 395 -25.59 -8.57 10.04
CA LEU A 395 -24.92 -9.73 10.62
C LEU A 395 -25.53 -10.06 11.99
N ASN A 396 -26.40 -11.07 12.06
CA ASN A 396 -26.55 -11.84 13.29
C ASN A 396 -25.21 -12.54 13.51
N GLN A 397 -24.30 -11.91 14.26
CA GLN A 397 -23.04 -12.52 14.63
C GLN A 397 -23.36 -13.75 15.49
N VAL A 398 -23.09 -14.94 14.97
CA VAL A 398 -22.92 -16.11 15.83
C VAL A 398 -21.69 -15.80 16.66
N ASP A 399 -21.91 -15.65 17.97
CA ASP A 399 -20.90 -15.29 18.94
C ASP A 399 -19.82 -16.37 18.98
N VAL A 400 -18.72 -16.18 18.24
CA VAL A 400 -17.64 -17.18 18.11
C VAL A 400 -16.92 -17.40 19.44
N MET A 401 -17.11 -16.51 20.44
CA MET A 401 -16.64 -16.76 21.80
C MET A 401 -17.28 -17.99 22.47
N ASN A 402 -18.44 -18.46 22.01
CA ASN A 402 -19.08 -19.68 22.53
C ASN A 402 -18.67 -20.98 21.80
N LEU A 403 -17.80 -20.92 20.79
CA LEU A 403 -17.30 -22.11 20.09
C LEU A 403 -15.94 -22.61 20.62
N ARG A 404 -15.27 -21.85 21.51
CA ARG A 404 -14.03 -22.29 22.18
C ARG A 404 -14.27 -22.82 23.60
N SER A 405 -15.20 -23.76 23.76
CA SER A 405 -15.09 -24.76 24.84
C SER A 405 -15.98 -25.98 24.57
N ARG A 406 -15.52 -26.89 23.71
CA ARG A 406 -15.97 -28.28 23.76
C ARG A 406 -14.79 -29.22 23.68
N TYR A 407 -13.85 -29.08 24.62
CA TYR A 407 -13.23 -30.29 25.14
C TYR A 407 -14.26 -30.91 26.08
N SER A 408 -14.67 -32.14 25.79
CA SER A 408 -15.42 -32.91 26.79
C SER A 408 -14.55 -33.03 28.05
N THR A 409 -15.16 -33.25 29.22
CA THR A 409 -14.41 -33.49 30.46
C THR A 409 -13.38 -34.61 30.27
N THR A 410 -13.69 -35.60 29.44
CA THR A 410 -12.79 -36.67 29.01
C THR A 410 -11.60 -36.20 28.17
N ASP A 411 -11.76 -35.22 27.28
CA ASP A 411 -10.66 -34.66 26.49
C ASP A 411 -9.70 -33.85 27.38
N LEU A 412 -10.24 -33.06 28.32
CA LEU A 412 -9.43 -32.31 29.29
C LEU A 412 -8.63 -33.26 30.20
N ILE A 413 -9.23 -34.36 30.65
CA ILE A 413 -8.54 -35.39 31.42
C ILE A 413 -7.44 -36.05 30.60
N THR A 414 -7.69 -36.33 29.31
CA THR A 414 -6.71 -36.96 28.41
C THR A 414 -5.53 -36.03 28.11
N ILE A 415 -5.79 -34.75 27.87
CA ILE A 415 -4.75 -33.73 27.67
C ILE A 415 -3.91 -33.55 28.93
N ALA A 416 -4.55 -33.46 30.10
CA ALA A 416 -3.86 -33.35 31.39
C ALA A 416 -3.02 -34.59 31.71
N ALA A 417 -3.55 -35.79 31.45
CA ALA A 417 -2.81 -37.04 31.63
C ALA A 417 -1.58 -37.11 30.70
N THR A 418 -1.75 -36.71 29.44
CA THR A 418 -0.67 -36.70 28.43
C THR A 418 0.43 -35.70 28.83
N ALA A 419 0.06 -34.48 29.22
CA ALA A 419 1.01 -33.47 29.71
C ALA A 419 1.78 -33.96 30.96
N THR A 420 1.09 -34.66 31.86
CA THR A 420 1.73 -35.24 33.07
C THR A 420 2.74 -36.31 32.71
N VAL A 421 2.45 -37.18 31.73
CA VAL A 421 3.39 -38.20 31.24
C VAL A 421 4.63 -37.53 30.62
N PHE A 422 4.46 -36.49 29.80
CA PHE A 422 5.59 -35.76 29.21
C PHE A 422 6.45 -35.05 30.27
N LEU A 423 5.84 -34.47 31.29
CA LEU A 423 6.57 -33.89 32.42
C LEU A 423 7.33 -34.95 33.22
N PHE A 424 6.73 -36.14 33.41
CA PHE A 424 7.38 -37.24 34.13
C PHE A 424 8.57 -37.81 33.34
N ILE A 425 8.42 -37.99 32.02
CA ILE A 425 9.52 -38.42 31.13
C ILE A 425 10.63 -37.35 31.11
N GLY A 426 10.28 -36.08 30.95
CA GLY A 426 11.24 -34.97 31.00
C GLY A 426 12.00 -34.93 32.33
N TRP A 427 11.30 -35.13 33.45
CA TRP A 427 11.93 -35.19 34.77
C TRP A 427 12.88 -36.39 34.93
N GLN A 428 12.49 -37.58 34.47
CA GLN A 428 13.36 -38.78 34.47
C GLN A 428 14.63 -38.55 33.64
N VAL A 429 14.53 -37.91 32.48
CA VAL A 429 15.68 -37.56 31.64
C VAL A 429 16.60 -36.58 32.35
N VAL A 430 16.07 -35.51 32.95
CA VAL A 430 16.85 -34.52 33.70
C VAL A 430 17.55 -35.14 34.90
N VAL A 431 16.87 -36.00 35.64
CA VAL A 431 17.44 -36.74 36.79
C VAL A 431 18.53 -37.70 36.32
N GLY A 432 18.32 -38.44 35.22
CA GLY A 432 19.32 -39.33 34.63
C GLY A 432 20.58 -38.60 34.17
N ILE A 433 20.41 -37.42 33.54
CA ILE A 433 21.53 -36.54 33.16
C ILE A 433 22.29 -36.06 34.42
N ARG A 434 21.58 -35.60 35.46
CA ARG A 434 22.22 -35.18 36.72
C ARG A 434 22.99 -36.30 37.41
N MET A 435 22.48 -37.53 37.40
CA MET A 435 23.17 -38.69 37.98
C MET A 435 24.43 -39.07 37.18
N ARG A 436 24.37 -39.03 35.83
CA ARG A 436 25.57 -39.25 34.98
C ARG A 436 26.66 -38.20 35.22
N VAL A 437 26.27 -36.92 35.33
CA VAL A 437 27.22 -35.82 35.60
C VAL A 437 27.87 -35.96 36.98
N LYS A 438 27.14 -36.44 38.01
CA LYS A 438 27.72 -36.73 39.33
C LYS A 438 28.70 -37.90 39.29
N LYS A 439 28.39 -38.97 38.54
CA LYS A 439 29.25 -40.16 38.44
C LYS A 439 30.57 -39.86 37.73
N ASN A 440 30.57 -38.99 36.72
CA ASN A 440 31.79 -38.55 36.02
C ASN A 440 32.65 -37.56 36.84
N LYS A 441 32.16 -37.01 37.95
CA LYS A 441 32.95 -36.18 38.88
C LYS A 441 33.57 -36.97 40.05
N GLN A 442 33.32 -38.28 40.15
CA GLN A 442 33.82 -39.14 41.22
C GLN A 442 34.79 -40.23 40.73
N SER A 443 35.30 -40.15 39.50
CA SER A 443 36.43 -40.97 39.06
C SER A 443 37.74 -40.28 39.46
N PRO A 444 38.50 -40.80 40.44
CA PRO A 444 39.84 -40.30 40.74
C PRO A 444 40.82 -40.81 39.68
N ILE A 445 41.78 -39.97 39.30
CA ILE A 445 43.15 -40.44 39.03
C ILE A 445 43.75 -40.82 40.38
#